data_AF-A0A7S0BZV0-F1
#
_entry.id   AF-A0A7S0BZV0-F1
#
_cell.length_a   1.000
_cell.length_b   1.000
_cell.length_c   1.000
_cell.angle_alpha   90.00
_cell.angle_beta   90.00
_cell.angle_gamma   90.00
#
_symmetry.space_group_name_H-M   'P 1'
#
loop_
_entity.id
_entity.type
_entity.pdbx_description
1 polymer ?
#
loop_
_entity_poly.entity_id
_entity_poly.type
_entity_poly.pdbx_seq_one_letter_code
_entity_poly.pdbx_strand_id
1 'polypeptide(L)'
;CKGYIFYTVSFILVSNWAPSSTAFLSNDALQCPLTNTRKSFHHDIIKASHQKSFSVIFGETTRKKEQNQRSAFPWLKMSESGNGDGAGDEDELFSGINKFINGFKKTLNDTYFGVNSKTDDINKYESEENETFHSNRIFTLPVKSIKVGGLRLFLSFHLMAQQNTPEKGSWSTNQVDNNALIIHYCDCSGAISINFMDDEILIDRLGATPSMQYMMQETVLLQSLLDEMQMMAFEAEVNESDRLLVLDDPGDAIDIARDTLSFG
;
A
#
# COMPACT_ATOMS: atom_id res chain seq x y z
N CYS A 1 -26.98 -46.50 -13.57
CA CYS A 1 -25.78 -46.64 -12.72
C CYS A 1 -24.72 -45.65 -13.20
N LYS A 2 -24.53 -44.53 -12.50
CA LYS A 2 -23.46 -43.57 -12.81
C LYS A 2 -22.28 -43.90 -11.91
N GLY A 3 -21.21 -44.42 -12.52
CA GLY A 3 -19.95 -44.74 -11.82
C GLY A 3 -19.14 -43.46 -11.61
N TYR A 4 -18.66 -43.26 -10.39
CA TYR A 4 -17.69 -42.22 -10.06
C TYR A 4 -16.29 -42.83 -10.12
N ILE A 5 -15.41 -42.20 -10.89
CA ILE A 5 -13.98 -42.51 -10.95
C ILE A 5 -13.30 -41.63 -9.91
N PHE A 6 -12.67 -42.25 -8.92
CA PHE A 6 -11.82 -41.57 -7.94
C PHE A 6 -10.38 -41.55 -8.46
N TYR A 7 -9.79 -40.37 -8.54
CA TYR A 7 -8.34 -40.21 -8.76
C TYR A 7 -7.66 -39.97 -7.41
N THR A 8 -6.73 -40.83 -7.05
CA THR A 8 -5.80 -40.64 -5.93
C THR A 8 -4.52 -39.99 -6.45
N VAL A 9 -4.22 -38.77 -5.98
CA VAL A 9 -2.96 -38.08 -6.25
C VAL A 9 -2.02 -38.33 -5.08
N SER A 10 -0.96 -39.10 -5.33
CA SER A 10 0.11 -39.34 -4.36
C SER A 10 1.18 -38.24 -4.49
N PHE A 11 1.40 -37.46 -3.43
CA PHE A 11 2.54 -36.55 -3.35
C PHE A 11 3.78 -37.31 -2.86
N ILE A 12 4.82 -37.36 -3.70
CA ILE A 12 6.16 -37.82 -3.32
C ILE A 12 6.96 -36.59 -2.89
N LEU A 13 7.22 -36.47 -1.59
CA LEU A 13 8.18 -35.50 -1.05
C LEU A 13 9.60 -36.03 -1.30
N VAL A 14 10.26 -35.47 -2.31
CA VAL A 14 11.71 -35.63 -2.50
C VAL A 14 12.40 -34.55 -1.67
N SER A 15 12.84 -34.92 -0.47
CA SER A 15 13.80 -34.13 0.30
C SER A 15 15.20 -34.48 -0.17
N ASN A 16 15.91 -33.54 -0.81
CA ASN A 16 17.34 -33.67 -1.01
C ASN A 16 18.08 -32.34 -0.98
N TRP A 17 19.26 -32.42 -0.34
CA TRP A 17 20.43 -31.55 -0.45
C TRP A 17 20.51 -30.28 0.41
N ALA A 18 21.16 -30.46 1.56
CA ALA A 18 21.95 -29.44 2.23
C ALA A 18 23.33 -29.30 1.53
N PRO A 19 23.88 -28.09 1.36
CA PRO A 19 25.27 -27.91 1.00
C PRO A 19 26.16 -27.89 2.25
N SER A 20 27.20 -28.71 2.19
CA SER A 20 28.31 -28.80 3.12
C SER A 20 29.09 -27.47 3.21
N SER A 21 29.23 -26.94 4.42
CA SER A 21 30.21 -25.89 4.74
C SER A 21 31.62 -26.47 4.79
N THR A 22 32.48 -26.00 3.91
CA THR A 22 33.94 -26.14 4.03
C THR A 22 34.50 -24.85 4.61
N ALA A 23 34.92 -24.90 5.88
CA ALA A 23 35.72 -23.85 6.52
C ALA A 23 37.19 -24.02 6.09
N PHE A 24 37.77 -22.95 5.55
CA PHE A 24 39.20 -22.84 5.29
C PHE A 24 39.89 -22.19 6.50
N LEU A 25 40.98 -22.81 6.94
CA LEU A 25 41.89 -22.33 7.96
C LEU A 25 42.83 -21.25 7.40
N SER A 26 43.09 -20.21 8.17
CA SER A 26 44.37 -19.48 8.15
C SER A 26 44.70 -18.98 9.55
N ASN A 27 45.79 -19.52 10.08
CA ASN A 27 46.49 -19.04 11.25
C ASN A 27 47.10 -17.66 10.97
N ASP A 28 47.10 -16.76 11.95
CA ASP A 28 48.37 -16.35 12.56
C ASP A 28 48.15 -15.64 13.90
N ALA A 29 49.08 -15.97 14.77
CA ALA A 29 49.11 -15.72 16.20
C ALA A 29 49.71 -14.35 16.54
N LEU A 30 49.16 -13.66 17.54
CA LEU A 30 49.97 -12.94 18.54
C LEU A 30 49.31 -13.00 19.92
N GLN A 31 50.19 -13.08 20.92
CA GLN A 31 50.02 -13.63 22.26
C GLN A 31 49.55 -12.62 23.34
N CYS A 32 48.69 -13.13 24.24
CA CYS A 32 48.70 -13.03 25.73
C CYS A 32 48.43 -11.68 26.46
N PRO A 33 48.10 -11.69 27.80
CA PRO A 33 47.63 -12.78 28.68
C PRO A 33 46.45 -12.45 29.65
N LEU A 34 45.75 -13.54 30.04
CA LEU A 34 45.26 -13.97 31.37
C LEU A 34 44.64 -12.99 32.40
N THR A 35 43.40 -13.29 32.81
CA THR A 35 42.96 -13.72 34.18
C THR A 35 41.48 -14.16 34.06
N ASN A 36 41.10 -15.44 34.09
CA ASN A 36 40.97 -16.41 35.18
C ASN A 36 40.00 -16.02 36.31
N THR A 37 38.72 -16.44 36.21
CA THR A 37 37.98 -17.04 37.34
C THR A 37 36.86 -17.97 36.86
N ARG A 38 37.25 -19.24 36.84
CA ARG A 38 36.53 -20.50 37.09
C ARG A 38 35.22 -20.39 37.91
N LYS A 39 34.14 -21.01 37.41
CA LYS A 39 33.23 -21.88 38.21
C LYS A 39 32.42 -22.79 37.28
N SER A 40 32.74 -24.08 37.34
CA SER A 40 31.99 -25.20 36.79
C SER A 40 30.77 -25.50 37.65
N PHE A 41 29.69 -26.05 37.08
CA PHE A 41 28.99 -27.21 37.64
C PHE A 41 28.16 -27.94 36.57
N HIS A 42 28.56 -29.19 36.35
CA HIS A 42 27.80 -30.42 36.06
C HIS A 42 26.65 -30.46 35.05
N HIS A 43 26.92 -31.28 34.01
CA HIS A 43 26.05 -32.31 33.42
C HIS A 43 24.78 -32.65 34.22
N ASP A 44 23.64 -32.69 33.53
CA ASP A 44 22.87 -33.93 33.44
C ASP A 44 21.96 -34.01 32.21
N ILE A 45 21.92 -35.22 31.69
CA ILE A 45 21.20 -35.72 30.52
C ILE A 45 19.81 -36.15 30.98
N ILE A 46 18.71 -35.62 30.40
CA ILE A 46 17.46 -36.38 30.25
C ILE A 46 16.82 -36.07 28.89
N LYS A 47 16.77 -37.12 28.06
CA LYS A 47 15.89 -37.27 26.90
C LYS A 47 14.43 -37.20 27.34
N ALA A 48 13.60 -36.43 26.65
CA ALA A 48 12.17 -36.71 26.57
C ALA A 48 11.64 -36.25 25.21
N SER A 49 11.57 -37.21 24.28
CA SER A 49 10.74 -37.12 23.10
C SER A 49 9.27 -37.11 23.54
N HIS A 50 8.55 -36.04 23.22
CA HIS A 50 7.10 -36.08 23.08
C HIS A 50 6.75 -35.47 21.72
N GLN A 51 6.67 -36.34 20.71
CA GLN A 51 5.83 -36.08 19.55
C GLN A 51 4.38 -36.04 20.05
N LYS A 52 3.85 -34.84 20.28
CA LYS A 52 2.41 -34.65 20.33
C LYS A 52 1.94 -34.53 18.88
N SER A 53 1.40 -35.62 18.36
CA SER A 53 0.59 -35.61 17.14
C SER A 53 -0.62 -34.72 17.40
N PHE A 54 -0.63 -33.54 16.79
CA PHE A 54 -1.81 -32.69 16.68
C PHE A 54 -2.60 -33.17 15.47
N SER A 55 -3.62 -33.98 15.68
CA SER A 55 -4.63 -34.24 14.64
C SER A 55 -5.61 -33.07 14.63
N VAL A 56 -5.35 -32.07 13.79
CA VAL A 56 -6.35 -31.05 13.45
C VAL A 56 -7.32 -31.71 12.47
N ILE A 57 -8.53 -32.00 12.95
CA ILE A 57 -9.65 -32.38 12.09
C ILE A 57 -10.12 -31.09 11.40
N PHE A 58 -9.72 -30.90 10.15
CA PHE A 58 -10.36 -29.93 9.27
C PHE A 58 -11.72 -30.49 8.86
N GLY A 59 -12.79 -29.96 9.45
CA GLY A 59 -14.12 -30.12 8.89
C GLY A 59 -14.20 -29.34 7.59
N GLU A 60 -14.27 -30.05 6.46
CA GLU A 60 -14.66 -29.48 5.17
C GLU A 60 -16.06 -28.90 5.29
N THR A 61 -16.13 -27.59 5.53
CA THR A 61 -17.35 -26.83 5.33
C THR A 61 -17.31 -26.36 3.88
N THR A 62 -18.11 -27.02 3.05
CA THR A 62 -18.35 -26.67 1.64
C THR A 62 -18.95 -25.25 1.57
N ARG A 63 -18.10 -24.24 1.52
CA ARG A 63 -18.53 -22.86 1.24
C ARG A 63 -18.56 -22.68 -0.27
N LYS A 64 -19.79 -22.58 -0.78
CA LYS A 64 -20.13 -22.23 -2.16
C LYS A 64 -19.27 -21.06 -2.63
N LYS A 65 -18.66 -21.23 -3.81
CA LYS A 65 -18.11 -20.14 -4.62
C LYS A 65 -19.24 -19.16 -4.91
N GLU A 66 -19.19 -18.00 -4.25
CA GLU A 66 -19.92 -16.81 -4.68
C GLU A 66 -18.86 -15.83 -5.16
N GLN A 67 -18.63 -15.90 -6.46
CA GLN A 67 -17.72 -15.04 -7.21
C GLN A 67 -18.40 -13.68 -7.31
N ASN A 68 -18.29 -12.89 -6.25
CA ASN A 68 -18.81 -11.53 -6.17
C ASN A 68 -17.65 -10.58 -6.48
N GLN A 69 -17.51 -10.22 -7.76
CA GLN A 69 -16.69 -9.09 -8.17
C GLN A 69 -17.30 -7.83 -7.53
N ARG A 70 -16.75 -7.43 -6.38
CA ARG A 70 -17.05 -6.15 -5.76
C ARG A 70 -16.18 -5.11 -6.45
N SER A 71 -16.77 -4.33 -7.36
CA SER A 71 -16.22 -3.01 -7.66
C SER A 71 -16.23 -2.18 -6.38
N ALA A 72 -15.18 -1.39 -6.15
CA ALA A 72 -15.01 -0.57 -4.94
C ALA A 72 -16.10 0.50 -4.77
N PHE A 73 -16.95 0.73 -5.79
CA PHE A 73 -18.01 1.74 -5.77
C PHE A 73 -19.33 1.19 -6.38
N PRO A 74 -20.15 0.44 -5.62
CA PRO A 74 -21.44 -0.08 -6.10
C PRO A 74 -22.48 1.00 -6.47
N TRP A 75 -22.26 2.24 -6.02
CA TRP A 75 -23.14 3.38 -6.27
C TRP A 75 -22.85 4.10 -7.60
N LEU A 76 -21.76 3.75 -8.30
CA LEU A 76 -21.45 4.28 -9.63
C LEU A 76 -22.19 3.54 -10.77
N LYS A 77 -23.25 2.78 -10.44
CA LYS A 77 -24.21 2.24 -11.41
C LYS A 77 -25.60 2.84 -11.16
N MET A 78 -25.81 4.05 -11.65
CA MET A 78 -27.11 4.69 -11.92
C MET A 78 -26.92 5.40 -13.27
N SER A 79 -27.70 5.25 -14.33
CA SER A 79 -29.02 4.69 -14.54
C SER A 79 -29.23 4.49 -16.06
N GLU A 80 -29.44 3.27 -16.54
CA GLU A 80 -30.04 3.03 -17.86
C GLU A 80 -31.50 2.62 -17.66
N SER A 81 -32.39 3.60 -17.65
CA SER A 81 -33.78 3.38 -18.08
C SER A 81 -34.42 4.72 -18.41
N GLY A 82 -34.87 4.89 -19.65
CA GLY A 82 -35.83 5.96 -19.97
C GLY A 82 -35.66 6.56 -21.33
N ASN A 83 -36.33 5.96 -22.31
CA ASN A 83 -36.67 6.53 -23.60
C ASN A 83 -37.39 7.88 -23.41
N GLY A 84 -36.90 8.97 -23.99
CA GLY A 84 -37.54 10.29 -23.89
C GLY A 84 -36.85 11.35 -24.72
N ASP A 85 -37.50 11.76 -25.81
CA ASP A 85 -37.12 12.89 -26.66
C ASP A 85 -37.05 14.18 -25.83
N GLY A 86 -35.86 14.76 -25.68
CA GLY A 86 -35.66 15.97 -24.89
C GLY A 86 -34.26 16.53 -25.07
N ALA A 87 -34.09 17.35 -26.11
CA ALA A 87 -32.87 18.12 -26.31
C ALA A 87 -32.79 19.23 -25.25
N GLY A 88 -31.97 19.00 -24.21
CA GLY A 88 -31.46 20.05 -23.33
C GLY A 88 -31.66 19.78 -21.85
N ASP A 89 -30.89 18.85 -21.26
CA ASP A 89 -30.74 18.72 -19.80
C ASP A 89 -29.40 18.07 -19.37
N GLU A 90 -28.36 18.07 -20.22
CA GLU A 90 -27.04 17.54 -19.82
C GLU A 90 -26.27 18.49 -18.88
N ASP A 91 -26.66 19.77 -18.82
CA ASP A 91 -26.03 20.76 -17.95
C ASP A 91 -26.37 20.59 -16.46
N GLU A 92 -27.46 19.89 -16.11
CA GLU A 92 -27.86 19.66 -14.71
C GLU A 92 -27.00 18.60 -14.01
N LEU A 93 -26.55 17.57 -14.73
CA LEU A 93 -25.75 16.48 -14.16
C LEU A 93 -24.35 16.97 -13.76
N PHE A 94 -23.69 17.73 -14.64
CA PHE A 94 -22.37 18.32 -14.34
C PHE A 94 -22.46 19.50 -13.37
N SER A 95 -23.58 20.24 -13.34
CA SER A 95 -23.89 21.23 -12.30
C SER A 95 -23.98 20.60 -10.90
N GLY A 96 -24.62 19.43 -10.80
CA GLY A 96 -24.71 18.64 -9.57
C GLY A 96 -23.34 18.21 -9.04
N ILE A 97 -22.47 17.71 -9.93
CA ILE A 97 -21.09 17.33 -9.60
C ILE A 97 -20.27 18.55 -9.21
N ASN A 98 -20.39 19.69 -9.91
CA ASN A 98 -19.70 20.91 -9.54
C ASN A 98 -20.17 21.48 -8.19
N LYS A 99 -21.48 21.43 -7.89
CA LYS A 99 -22.00 21.79 -6.57
C LYS A 99 -21.55 20.82 -5.48
N PHE A 100 -21.51 19.52 -5.76
CA PHE A 100 -20.99 18.52 -4.85
C PHE A 100 -19.49 18.73 -4.60
N ILE A 101 -18.67 18.89 -5.64
CA ILE A 101 -17.24 19.18 -5.53
C ILE A 101 -17.00 20.52 -4.81
N ASN A 102 -17.79 21.56 -5.06
CA ASN A 102 -17.64 22.85 -4.37
C ASN A 102 -18.11 22.79 -2.91
N GLY A 103 -19.19 22.07 -2.62
CA GLY A 103 -19.65 21.79 -1.26
C GLY A 103 -18.68 20.89 -0.49
N PHE A 104 -18.08 19.93 -1.18
CA PHE A 104 -17.06 19.03 -0.66
C PHE A 104 -15.73 19.76 -0.44
N LYS A 105 -15.27 20.61 -1.38
CA LYS A 105 -14.13 21.51 -1.19
C LYS A 105 -14.32 22.42 0.02
N LYS A 106 -15.51 22.98 0.20
CA LYS A 106 -15.83 23.82 1.37
C LYS A 106 -15.78 23.00 2.67
N THR A 107 -16.39 21.82 2.68
CA THR A 107 -16.42 20.93 3.86
C THR A 107 -15.02 20.38 4.18
N LEU A 108 -14.23 20.04 3.17
CA LEU A 108 -12.84 19.62 3.33
C LEU A 108 -11.96 20.79 3.80
N ASN A 109 -12.13 22.01 3.28
CA ASN A 109 -11.41 23.18 3.77
C ASN A 109 -11.72 23.47 5.24
N ASP A 110 -13.00 23.40 5.61
CA ASP A 110 -13.45 23.74 6.97
C ASP A 110 -13.15 22.64 8.01
N THR A 111 -13.03 21.37 7.60
CA THR A 111 -12.90 20.22 8.52
C THR A 111 -11.52 19.54 8.48
N TYR A 112 -10.81 19.56 7.35
CA TYR A 112 -9.56 18.82 7.13
C TYR A 112 -8.38 19.69 6.63
N PHE A 113 -8.61 20.80 5.94
CA PHE A 113 -7.55 21.74 5.48
C PHE A 113 -7.49 23.02 6.29
N GLY A 114 -7.59 22.91 7.62
CA GLY A 114 -7.57 24.02 8.57
C GLY A 114 -6.25 24.81 8.55
N VAL A 115 -5.95 25.52 7.47
CA VAL A 115 -5.14 26.72 7.48
C VAL A 115 -5.99 27.79 8.14
N ASN A 116 -6.02 27.77 9.48
CA ASN A 116 -6.38 28.95 10.25
C ASN A 116 -5.30 30.00 9.99
N SER A 117 -5.44 30.77 8.91
CA SER A 117 -4.72 32.02 8.72
C SER A 117 -5.32 33.08 9.65
N LYS A 118 -5.15 32.88 10.96
CA LYS A 118 -5.05 34.02 11.87
C LYS A 118 -3.74 34.72 11.53
N THR A 119 -3.87 35.78 10.77
CA THR A 119 -2.88 36.83 10.59
C THR A 119 -2.71 37.52 11.94
N ASP A 120 -1.89 36.94 12.79
CA ASP A 120 -1.31 37.62 13.95
C ASP A 120 0.21 37.67 13.74
N ASP A 121 0.73 38.91 13.76
CA ASP A 121 2.12 39.32 13.58
C ASP A 121 3.15 38.40 14.26
N ILE A 122 3.89 37.61 13.47
CA ILE A 122 5.21 37.08 13.87
C ILE A 122 6.18 37.31 12.71
N ASN A 123 6.81 38.49 12.75
CA ASN A 123 8.05 38.72 12.05
C ASN A 123 9.15 37.80 12.61
N LYS A 124 9.98 37.31 11.69
CA LYS A 124 11.43 37.08 11.86
C LYS A 124 11.86 35.76 12.52
N TYR A 125 11.91 34.69 11.72
CA TYR A 125 13.07 33.78 11.58
C TYR A 125 13.02 33.13 10.18
N GLU A 126 13.31 33.89 9.13
CA GLU A 126 13.78 33.32 7.87
C GLU A 126 15.25 32.99 8.06
N SER A 127 15.59 31.71 8.27
CA SER A 127 16.88 31.05 7.95
C SER A 127 17.03 29.78 8.80
N GLU A 128 16.17 28.78 8.63
CA GLU A 128 16.49 27.44 9.10
C GLU A 128 16.14 26.48 7.97
N GLU A 129 17.21 25.99 7.35
CA GLU A 129 17.35 24.72 6.65
C GLU A 129 16.02 24.08 6.25
N ASN A 130 15.78 23.93 4.94
CA ASN A 130 14.91 22.86 4.44
C ASN A 130 15.47 21.56 5.01
N GLU A 131 15.06 21.24 6.24
CA GLU A 131 15.40 20.05 6.98
C GLU A 131 14.98 18.97 6.01
N THR A 132 15.98 18.39 5.35
CA THR A 132 15.76 17.51 4.23
C THR A 132 15.30 16.25 4.90
N PHE A 133 13.99 16.20 5.21
CA PHE A 133 13.36 15.07 5.87
C PHE A 133 13.88 13.85 5.15
N HIS A 134 14.45 12.91 5.91
CA HIS A 134 14.99 11.70 5.33
C HIS A 134 13.85 10.97 4.62
N SER A 135 13.77 11.19 3.30
CA SER A 135 12.80 10.60 2.40
C SER A 135 13.48 9.43 1.72
N ASN A 136 12.95 8.23 1.91
CA ASN A 136 13.41 7.05 1.20
C ASN A 136 12.44 6.75 0.06
N ARG A 137 12.93 6.78 -1.18
CA ARG A 137 12.14 6.43 -2.36
C ARG A 137 11.75 4.97 -2.30
N ILE A 138 10.45 4.68 -2.26
CA ILE A 138 9.94 3.32 -2.29
C ILE A 138 9.94 2.84 -3.74
N PHE A 139 9.26 3.56 -4.62
CA PHE A 139 9.31 3.33 -6.07
C PHE A 139 8.91 4.60 -6.84
N THR A 140 9.28 4.61 -8.13
CA THR A 140 8.91 5.62 -9.10
C THR A 140 8.08 4.95 -10.19
N LEU A 141 6.96 5.55 -10.56
CA LEU A 141 6.11 5.08 -11.65
C LEU A 141 6.23 6.04 -12.84
N PRO A 142 6.89 5.66 -13.94
CA PRO A 142 6.92 6.46 -15.17
C PRO A 142 5.53 6.55 -15.79
N VAL A 143 5.14 7.74 -16.24
CA VAL A 143 3.83 8.01 -16.84
C VAL A 143 3.98 8.79 -18.15
N LYS A 144 3.20 8.40 -19.15
CA LYS A 144 3.13 9.08 -20.45
C LYS A 144 2.32 10.36 -20.39
N SER A 145 1.21 10.30 -19.65
CA SER A 145 0.35 11.46 -19.42
C SER A 145 -0.48 11.28 -18.15
N ILE A 146 -0.72 12.38 -17.44
CA ILE A 146 -1.39 12.39 -16.15
C ILE A 146 -2.35 13.57 -16.04
N LYS A 147 -3.57 13.31 -15.59
CA LYS A 147 -4.53 14.35 -15.22
C LYS A 147 -4.42 14.59 -13.71
N VAL A 148 -3.34 15.28 -13.28
CA VAL A 148 -2.94 15.44 -11.87
C VAL A 148 -4.11 15.79 -10.96
N GLY A 149 -4.93 16.77 -11.34
CA GLY A 149 -6.08 17.19 -10.51
C GLY A 149 -7.12 16.09 -10.28
N GLY A 150 -7.47 15.34 -11.34
CA GLY A 150 -8.45 14.25 -11.26
C GLY A 150 -7.89 13.04 -10.53
N LEU A 151 -6.65 12.65 -10.85
CA LEU A 151 -5.98 11.52 -10.20
C LEU A 151 -5.78 11.78 -8.70
N ARG A 152 -5.30 12.97 -8.32
CA ARG A 152 -5.12 13.36 -6.92
C ARG A 152 -6.43 13.30 -6.14
N LEU A 153 -7.51 13.82 -6.73
CA LEU A 153 -8.83 13.78 -6.09
C LEU A 153 -9.30 12.35 -5.88
N PHE A 154 -9.16 11.48 -6.89
CA PHE A 154 -9.53 10.07 -6.80
C PHE A 154 -8.72 9.34 -5.72
N LEU A 155 -7.39 9.48 -5.74
CA LEU A 155 -6.52 8.85 -4.75
C LEU A 155 -6.77 9.39 -3.34
N SER A 156 -7.13 10.66 -3.19
CA SER A 156 -7.54 11.21 -1.89
C SER A 156 -8.75 10.46 -1.31
N PHE A 157 -9.76 10.19 -2.13
CA PHE A 157 -10.92 9.41 -1.70
C PHE A 157 -10.55 7.98 -1.31
N HIS A 158 -9.68 7.34 -2.09
CA HIS A 158 -9.18 6.01 -1.77
C HIS A 158 -8.46 6.00 -0.42
N LEU A 159 -7.52 6.92 -0.20
CA LEU A 159 -6.78 7.03 1.06
C LEU A 159 -7.70 7.37 2.25
N MET A 160 -8.72 8.21 2.05
CA MET A 160 -9.74 8.49 3.07
C MET A 160 -10.53 7.23 3.44
N ALA A 161 -10.82 6.36 2.47
CA ALA A 161 -11.48 5.08 2.75
C ALA A 161 -10.59 4.13 3.56
N GLN A 162 -9.25 4.27 3.47
CA GLN A 162 -8.29 3.47 4.22
C GLN A 162 -7.98 4.00 5.63
N GLN A 163 -8.47 5.19 6.03
CA GLN A 163 -8.17 5.82 7.33
C GLN A 163 -8.44 4.94 8.55
N ASN A 164 -9.39 4.01 8.44
CA ASN A 164 -9.83 3.16 9.54
C ASN A 164 -9.36 1.70 9.41
N THR A 165 -8.32 1.46 8.62
CA THR A 165 -7.74 0.14 8.39
C THR A 165 -6.27 0.14 8.85
N PRO A 166 -5.83 -0.78 9.72
CA PRO A 166 -6.59 -1.91 10.30
C PRO A 166 -7.53 -1.51 11.43
N GLU A 167 -7.27 -0.38 12.10
CA GLU A 167 -8.05 0.12 13.22
C GLU A 167 -8.54 1.55 12.96
N LYS A 168 -9.53 1.99 13.73
CA LYS A 168 -10.08 3.34 13.58
C LYS A 168 -8.98 4.40 13.79
N GLY A 169 -8.80 5.26 12.80
CA GLY A 169 -7.79 6.33 12.84
C GLY A 169 -6.36 5.83 12.66
N SER A 170 -6.13 4.64 12.10
CA SER A 170 -4.79 4.15 11.75
C SER A 170 -4.05 5.07 10.78
N TRP A 171 -4.77 5.74 9.87
CA TRP A 171 -4.18 6.70 8.95
C TRP A 171 -4.83 8.07 9.02
N SER A 172 -4.02 9.10 8.87
CA SER A 172 -4.44 10.49 8.78
C SER A 172 -3.90 11.11 7.50
N THR A 173 -4.79 11.57 6.63
CA THR A 173 -4.42 12.21 5.36
C THR A 173 -4.23 13.71 5.57
N ASN A 174 -3.12 14.26 5.08
CA ASN A 174 -2.83 15.68 5.08
C ASN A 174 -2.50 16.12 3.64
N GLN A 175 -3.23 17.10 3.11
CA GLN A 175 -2.88 17.71 1.82
C GLN A 175 -2.14 19.00 2.11
N VAL A 176 -0.82 18.91 2.09
CA VAL A 176 0.05 20.07 2.30
C VAL A 176 0.13 20.90 1.02
N ASP A 177 0.23 20.21 -0.13
CA ASP A 177 0.52 20.86 -1.42
C ASP A 177 -0.47 20.48 -2.53
N ASN A 178 -0.46 21.28 -3.59
CA ASN A 178 -1.29 21.03 -4.78
C ASN A 178 -0.90 19.75 -5.52
N ASN A 179 0.37 19.33 -5.44
CA ASN A 179 0.94 18.21 -6.19
C ASN A 179 1.36 17.03 -5.32
N ALA A 180 1.18 17.10 -4.01
CA ALA A 180 1.55 16.01 -3.11
C ALA A 180 0.37 15.59 -2.22
N LEU A 181 0.24 14.29 -1.99
CA LEU A 181 -0.61 13.72 -0.95
C LEU A 181 0.27 13.09 0.11
N ILE A 182 0.08 13.50 1.35
CA ILE A 182 0.80 12.93 2.48
C ILE A 182 -0.19 12.18 3.36
N ILE A 183 0.17 10.97 3.77
CA ILE A 183 -0.62 10.19 4.72
C ILE A 183 0.27 9.73 5.86
N HIS A 184 -0.09 10.12 7.07
CA HIS A 184 0.61 9.78 8.30
C HIS A 184 -0.02 8.56 8.94
N TYR A 185 0.81 7.66 9.47
CA TYR A 185 0.35 6.58 10.31
C TYR A 185 0.14 7.07 11.75
N CYS A 186 -0.77 6.42 12.49
CA CYS A 186 -1.26 6.90 13.79
C CYS A 186 -0.19 7.00 14.88
N ASP A 187 0.89 6.21 14.79
CA ASP A 187 1.99 6.23 15.74
C ASP A 187 3.06 7.31 15.44
N CYS A 188 2.86 8.08 14.36
CA CYS A 188 3.78 9.09 13.85
C CYS A 188 5.20 8.59 13.54
N SER A 189 5.41 7.27 13.44
CA SER A 189 6.72 6.68 13.12
C SER A 189 7.10 6.81 11.65
N GLY A 190 6.10 6.98 10.78
CA GLY A 190 6.29 7.16 9.35
C GLY A 190 5.10 7.80 8.66
N ALA A 191 5.34 8.26 7.44
CA ALA A 191 4.33 8.75 6.52
C ALA A 191 4.68 8.39 5.08
N ILE A 192 3.66 8.30 4.22
CA ILE A 192 3.84 8.10 2.79
C ILE A 192 3.55 9.43 2.09
N SER A 193 4.45 9.85 1.22
CA SER A 193 4.29 10.99 0.34
C SER A 193 4.13 10.50 -1.09
N ILE A 194 3.03 10.87 -1.73
CA ILE A 194 2.75 10.60 -3.14
C ILE A 194 2.87 11.94 -3.87
N ASN A 195 3.90 12.09 -4.69
CA ASN A 195 4.15 13.31 -5.46
C ASN A 195 3.82 13.08 -6.93
N PHE A 196 3.00 13.96 -7.49
CA PHE A 196 2.58 13.93 -8.89
C PHE A 196 3.43 14.91 -9.70
N MET A 197 4.28 14.37 -10.57
CA MET A 197 4.95 15.13 -11.62
C MET A 197 4.27 14.87 -12.96
N ASP A 198 4.63 15.64 -13.98
CA ASP A 198 4.03 15.51 -15.31
C ASP A 198 4.42 14.18 -16.00
N ASP A 199 5.66 13.70 -15.76
CA ASP A 199 6.24 12.51 -16.42
C ASP A 199 6.38 11.30 -15.46
N GLU A 200 6.23 11.49 -14.15
CA GLU A 200 6.38 10.42 -13.17
C GLU A 200 5.55 10.63 -11.90
N ILE A 201 5.20 9.54 -11.24
CA ILE A 201 4.61 9.55 -9.90
C ILE A 201 5.63 8.98 -8.93
N LEU A 202 5.90 9.74 -7.87
CA LEU A 202 6.92 9.41 -6.89
C LEU A 202 6.27 8.99 -5.58
N ILE A 203 6.64 7.83 -5.07
CA ILE A 203 6.18 7.36 -3.76
C ILE A 203 7.36 7.27 -2.82
N ASP A 204 7.36 8.17 -1.85
CA ASP A 204 8.43 8.35 -0.86
C ASP A 204 7.93 7.98 0.54
N ARG A 205 8.75 7.23 1.28
CA ARG A 205 8.59 7.02 2.71
C ARG A 205 9.25 8.17 3.45
N LEU A 206 8.51 8.81 4.34
CA LEU A 206 8.99 9.82 5.25
C LEU A 206 9.15 9.22 6.65
N GLY A 207 10.28 9.48 7.30
CA GLY A 207 10.57 9.04 8.68
C GLY A 207 11.89 8.29 8.79
N ALA A 208 12.65 8.56 9.86
CA ALA A 208 13.98 7.98 10.05
C ALA A 208 13.94 6.51 10.54
N THR A 209 12.96 6.18 11.39
CA THR A 209 12.85 4.87 12.04
C THR A 209 11.39 4.40 12.06
N PRO A 210 10.85 3.90 10.94
CA PRO A 210 9.48 3.42 10.88
C PRO A 210 9.26 2.24 11.84
N SER A 211 8.10 2.19 12.48
CA SER A 211 7.73 1.06 13.33
C SER A 211 7.46 -0.19 12.49
N MET A 212 7.60 -1.38 13.09
CA MET A 212 7.26 -2.63 12.39
C MET A 212 5.77 -2.65 11.97
N GLN A 213 4.89 -2.05 12.79
CA GLN A 213 3.46 -1.95 12.48
C GLN A 213 3.23 -1.06 11.25
N TYR A 214 3.90 0.11 11.20
CA TYR A 214 3.90 0.98 10.03
C TYR A 214 4.32 0.22 8.78
N MET A 215 5.46 -0.48 8.81
CA MET A 215 6.00 -1.19 7.65
C MET A 215 5.02 -2.23 7.10
N MET A 216 4.39 -3.01 7.99
CA MET A 216 3.37 -3.98 7.58
C MET A 216 2.15 -3.32 6.94
N GLN A 217 1.66 -2.21 7.50
CA GLN A 217 0.48 -1.53 6.99
C GLN A 217 0.77 -0.71 5.74
N GLU A 218 1.98 -0.16 5.60
CA GLU A 218 2.46 0.53 4.41
C GLU A 218 2.37 -0.38 3.19
N THR A 219 2.86 -1.62 3.28
CA THR A 219 2.78 -2.58 2.17
C THR A 219 1.32 -2.86 1.77
N VAL A 220 0.42 -3.02 2.74
CA VAL A 220 -1.02 -3.24 2.46
C VAL A 220 -1.64 -2.03 1.77
N LEU A 221 -1.34 -0.83 2.25
CA LEU A 221 -1.85 0.42 1.68
C LEU A 221 -1.33 0.65 0.26
N LEU A 222 -0.03 0.43 0.02
CA LEU A 222 0.60 0.62 -1.28
C LEU A 222 0.15 -0.41 -2.32
N GLN A 223 -0.09 -1.66 -1.92
CA GLN A 223 -0.69 -2.66 -2.82
C GLN A 223 -2.10 -2.24 -3.25
N SER A 224 -2.93 -1.81 -2.29
CA SER A 224 -4.27 -1.29 -2.58
C SER A 224 -4.22 -0.06 -3.51
N LEU A 225 -3.25 0.83 -3.30
CA LEU A 225 -3.03 1.99 -4.15
C LEU A 225 -2.67 1.58 -5.59
N LEU A 226 -1.75 0.63 -5.76
CA LEU A 226 -1.33 0.13 -7.07
C LEU A 226 -2.49 -0.58 -7.81
N ASP A 227 -3.36 -1.29 -7.10
CA ASP A 227 -4.55 -1.91 -7.68
C ASP A 227 -5.51 -0.86 -8.28
N GLU A 228 -5.75 0.23 -7.57
CA GLU A 228 -6.57 1.34 -8.07
C GLU A 228 -5.90 2.05 -9.25
N MET A 229 -4.58 2.27 -9.19
CA MET A 229 -3.83 2.85 -10.31
C MET A 229 -3.88 1.97 -11.55
N GLN A 230 -3.82 0.65 -11.39
CA GLN A 230 -3.94 -0.28 -12.49
C GLN A 230 -5.34 -0.22 -13.11
N MET A 231 -6.38 -0.16 -12.29
CA MET A 231 -7.74 -0.01 -12.76
C MET A 231 -7.88 1.28 -13.60
N MET A 232 -7.38 2.41 -13.11
CA MET A 232 -7.44 3.69 -13.84
C MET A 232 -6.61 3.71 -15.13
N ALA A 233 -5.50 2.97 -15.18
CA ALA A 233 -4.62 2.92 -16.34
C ALA A 233 -5.14 1.99 -17.45
N PHE A 234 -5.81 0.88 -17.10
CA PHE A 234 -6.13 -0.21 -18.04
C PHE A 234 -7.63 -0.52 -18.19
N GLU A 235 -8.52 0.36 -17.71
CA GLU A 235 -9.96 0.16 -17.88
C GLU A 235 -10.34 0.09 -19.38
N ALA A 236 -10.92 -1.05 -19.78
CA ALA A 236 -11.16 -1.38 -21.19
C ALA A 236 -12.23 -0.50 -21.86
N GLU A 237 -13.14 0.08 -21.06
CA GLU A 237 -14.27 0.87 -21.56
C GLU A 237 -13.91 2.36 -21.79
N VAL A 238 -12.75 2.82 -21.31
CA VAL A 238 -12.35 4.23 -21.35
C VAL A 238 -11.25 4.46 -22.40
N ASN A 239 -11.47 5.45 -23.28
CA ASN A 239 -10.49 5.89 -24.27
C ASN A 239 -9.21 6.38 -23.60
N GLU A 240 -8.04 6.14 -24.20
CA GLU A 240 -6.73 6.54 -23.64
C GLU A 240 -6.66 8.04 -23.30
N SER A 241 -7.25 8.92 -24.14
CA SER A 241 -7.31 10.36 -23.90
C SER A 241 -8.16 10.77 -22.71
N ASP A 242 -9.13 9.94 -22.34
CA ASP A 242 -10.09 10.22 -21.26
C ASP A 242 -9.60 9.69 -19.91
N ARG A 243 -8.64 8.75 -19.92
CA ARG A 243 -8.03 8.19 -18.71
C ARG A 243 -7.36 9.25 -17.84
N LEU A 244 -7.36 9.00 -16.53
CA LEU A 244 -6.68 9.85 -15.55
C LEU A 244 -5.16 9.62 -15.54
N LEU A 245 -4.75 8.42 -15.92
CA LEU A 245 -3.38 7.93 -15.88
C LEU A 245 -3.12 7.11 -17.14
N VAL A 246 -2.07 7.43 -17.87
CA VAL A 246 -1.56 6.61 -18.97
C VAL A 246 -0.10 6.32 -18.69
N LEU A 247 0.24 5.03 -18.61
CA LEU A 247 1.60 4.58 -18.35
C LEU A 247 2.44 4.60 -19.64
N ASP A 248 3.75 4.72 -19.48
CA ASP A 248 4.69 4.53 -20.59
C ASP A 248 4.73 3.07 -21.04
N ASP A 249 4.93 2.84 -22.34
CA ASP A 249 5.15 1.51 -22.90
C ASP A 249 6.47 0.94 -22.36
N PRO A 250 6.50 -0.31 -21.87
CA PRO A 250 5.57 -1.42 -22.13
C PRO A 250 4.38 -1.57 -21.17
N GLY A 251 4.16 -0.62 -20.26
CA GLY A 251 3.03 -0.63 -19.32
C GLY A 251 3.18 -1.57 -18.13
N ASP A 252 4.36 -2.16 -17.93
CA ASP A 252 4.68 -3.08 -16.84
C ASP A 252 5.12 -2.37 -15.54
N ALA A 253 5.15 -1.04 -15.55
CA ALA A 253 5.64 -0.22 -14.44
C ALA A 253 4.94 -0.52 -13.10
N ILE A 254 3.65 -0.85 -13.12
CA ILE A 254 2.88 -1.21 -11.91
C ILE A 254 3.32 -2.57 -11.37
N ASP A 255 3.55 -3.55 -12.24
CA ASP A 255 3.97 -4.89 -11.81
C ASP A 255 5.39 -4.87 -11.25
N ILE A 256 6.28 -4.06 -11.85
CA ILE A 256 7.62 -3.80 -11.29
C ILE A 256 7.54 -3.14 -9.90
N ALA A 257 6.62 -2.20 -9.71
CA ALA A 257 6.39 -1.58 -8.40
C ALA A 257 5.89 -2.62 -7.37
N ARG A 258 4.98 -3.52 -7.77
CA ARG A 258 4.51 -4.62 -6.90
C ARG A 258 5.62 -5.56 -6.50
N ASP A 259 6.49 -5.94 -7.44
CA ASP A 259 7.63 -6.80 -7.17
C ASP A 259 8.57 -6.12 -6.16
N THR A 260 8.80 -4.81 -6.28
CA THR A 260 9.61 -4.02 -5.34
C THR A 260 9.03 -4.06 -3.92
N LEU A 261 7.70 -3.98 -3.78
CA LEU A 261 7.03 -4.07 -2.48
C LEU A 261 7.08 -5.47 -1.85
N SER A 262 7.25 -6.52 -2.65
CA SER A 262 7.26 -7.91 -2.16
C SER A 262 8.53 -8.29 -1.39
N PHE A 263 9.61 -7.51 -1.54
CA PHE A 263 10.91 -7.73 -0.88
C PHE A 263 11.23 -6.70 0.21
N GLY A 264 10.26 -5.86 0.58
CA GLY A 264 10.37 -4.77 1.58
C GLY A 264 10.29 -5.22 3.03
#